data_AF-A0A9Q1JRR3-F1
#
_entry.id   AF-A0A9Q1JRR3-F1
#
_cell.length_a   1.000
_cell.length_b   1.000
_cell.length_c   1.000
_cell.angle_alpha   90.00
_cell.angle_beta   90.00
_cell.angle_gamma   90.00
#
_symmetry.space_group_name_H-M   'P 1'
#
loop_
_entity.id
_entity.type
_entity.pdbx_description
1 polymer ?
#
loop_
_entity_poly.entity_id
_entity_poly.type
_entity_poly.pdbx_seq_one_letter_code
_entity_poly.pdbx_strand_id
1 'polypeptide(L)'
;MRGATVESTRPEVVRALVPRMSLDELFEQRGEVAKSVLEELEKVMGEYGCSIEHILMVDIIPDTAVRKAMNEINAAQRLQLASVSKGEAEKVLQVKKAEAEAEVKYLGVARQTQAITDGLRENILNFSTKVEGTSATEVMDLIMVTHYFDTIWDLGNASKNTTVFIPHGPGHVRDISDQIRNGLLEASCANLVNVD
;
A
#
# COMPACT_ATOMS: atom_id res chain seq x y z
N MET A 1 -64.91 23.12 -23.57
CA MET A 1 -64.68 21.69 -23.26
C MET A 1 -63.63 21.00 -24.15
N ARG A 2 -63.25 21.51 -25.33
CA ARG A 2 -62.26 20.85 -26.21
C ARG A 2 -60.78 21.05 -25.85
N GLY A 3 -60.43 22.05 -25.03
CA GLY A 3 -59.04 22.30 -24.61
C GLY A 3 -58.55 21.40 -23.45
N ALA A 4 -59.46 20.88 -22.63
CA ALA A 4 -59.09 20.14 -21.42
C ALA A 4 -58.51 18.74 -21.72
N THR A 5 -58.95 18.08 -22.80
CA THR A 5 -58.56 16.70 -23.10
C THR A 5 -57.13 16.59 -23.66
N VAL A 6 -56.69 17.60 -24.44
CA VAL A 6 -55.34 17.66 -25.04
C VAL A 6 -54.27 18.02 -24.01
N GLU A 7 -54.61 18.82 -23.00
CA GLU A 7 -53.69 19.12 -21.90
C GLU A 7 -53.54 17.95 -20.92
N SER A 8 -54.59 17.14 -20.74
CA SER A 8 -54.58 16.02 -19.77
C SER A 8 -53.85 14.77 -20.25
N THR A 9 -53.74 14.51 -21.56
CA THR A 9 -53.08 13.31 -22.13
C THR A 9 -51.56 13.45 -22.20
N ARG A 10 -51.05 14.69 -22.28
CA ARG A 10 -49.63 15.01 -22.41
C ARG A 10 -48.76 14.55 -21.23
N PRO A 11 -49.15 14.74 -19.95
CA PRO A 11 -48.35 14.32 -18.81
C PRO A 11 -48.32 12.81 -18.61
N GLU A 12 -49.36 12.09 -19.04
CA GLU A 12 -49.49 10.64 -18.81
C GLU A 12 -48.50 9.82 -19.65
N VAL A 13 -48.33 10.18 -20.92
CA VAL A 13 -47.37 9.52 -21.83
C VAL A 13 -45.93 9.75 -21.37
N VAL A 14 -45.59 10.99 -21.00
CA VAL A 14 -44.24 11.34 -20.51
C VAL A 14 -43.95 10.63 -19.18
N ARG A 15 -44.93 10.54 -18.27
CA ARG A 15 -44.77 9.87 -16.97
C ARG A 15 -44.61 8.35 -17.10
N ALA A 16 -45.15 7.74 -18.15
CA ALA A 16 -45.01 6.31 -18.42
C ALA A 16 -43.64 5.94 -19.01
N LEU A 17 -43.02 6.83 -19.80
CA LEU A 17 -41.80 6.54 -20.56
C LEU A 17 -40.51 6.86 -19.77
N VAL A 18 -40.50 7.97 -19.03
CA VAL A 18 -39.32 8.50 -18.32
C VAL A 18 -38.74 7.58 -17.22
N PRO A 19 -39.50 6.77 -16.46
CA PRO A 19 -38.94 5.98 -15.37
C PRO A 19 -38.04 4.80 -15.76
N ARG A 20 -37.96 4.45 -17.05
CA ARG A 20 -37.23 3.25 -17.53
C ARG A 20 -35.76 3.50 -17.86
N MET A 21 -35.32 4.74 -17.91
CA MET A 21 -33.97 5.15 -18.30
C MET A 21 -33.31 5.93 -17.16
N SER A 22 -31.98 5.92 -17.07
CA SER A 22 -31.29 6.77 -16.10
C SER A 22 -31.47 8.25 -16.47
N LEU A 23 -31.48 9.13 -15.47
CA LEU A 23 -31.70 10.56 -15.69
C LEU A 23 -30.65 11.16 -16.64
N ASP A 24 -29.42 10.63 -16.61
CA ASP A 24 -28.33 11.06 -17.49
C ASP A 24 -28.59 10.63 -18.94
N GLU A 25 -29.06 9.40 -19.18
CA GLU A 25 -29.46 8.92 -20.51
C GLU A 25 -30.65 9.73 -21.07
N LEU A 26 -31.61 10.11 -20.22
CA LEU A 26 -32.72 11.00 -20.58
C LEU A 26 -32.25 12.38 -21.02
N PHE A 27 -31.18 12.91 -20.41
CA PHE A 27 -30.60 14.18 -20.78
C PHE A 27 -29.75 14.11 -22.05
N GLU A 28 -29.12 12.97 -22.32
CA GLU A 28 -28.34 12.74 -23.53
C GLU A 28 -29.23 12.44 -24.75
N GLN A 29 -30.32 11.70 -24.54
CA GLN A 29 -31.25 11.23 -25.58
C GLN A 29 -32.54 12.05 -25.67
N ARG A 30 -32.52 13.35 -25.30
CA ARG A 30 -33.70 14.24 -25.32
C ARG A 30 -34.47 14.19 -26.64
N GLY A 31 -33.76 14.12 -27.77
CA GLY A 31 -34.35 14.07 -29.11
C GLY A 31 -35.06 12.74 -29.41
N GLU A 32 -34.52 11.62 -28.94
CA GLU A 32 -35.10 10.29 -29.14
C GLU A 32 -36.37 10.12 -28.29
N VAL A 33 -36.34 10.62 -27.06
CA VAL A 33 -37.52 10.68 -26.17
C VAL A 33 -38.60 11.58 -26.76
N ALA A 34 -38.24 12.75 -27.29
CA ALA A 34 -39.20 13.64 -27.95
C ALA A 34 -39.89 12.97 -29.15
N LYS A 35 -39.13 12.19 -29.93
CA LYS A 35 -39.67 11.44 -31.07
C LYS A 35 -40.60 10.31 -30.62
N SER A 36 -40.23 9.54 -29.60
CA SER A 36 -41.08 8.47 -29.06
C SER A 36 -42.40 9.03 -28.48
N VAL A 37 -42.34 10.18 -27.79
CA VAL A 37 -43.54 10.87 -27.29
C VAL A 37 -44.41 11.40 -28.44
N LEU A 38 -43.81 11.90 -29.52
CA LEU A 38 -44.53 12.36 -30.71
C LEU A 38 -45.32 11.22 -31.36
N GLU A 39 -44.68 10.07 -31.60
CA GLU A 39 -45.30 8.89 -32.23
C GLU A 39 -46.49 8.37 -31.41
N GLU A 40 -46.36 8.31 -30.08
CA GLU A 40 -47.43 7.87 -29.19
C GLU A 40 -48.60 8.87 -29.17
N LEU A 41 -48.29 10.17 -29.15
CA LEU A 41 -49.28 11.24 -29.12
C LEU A 41 -50.02 11.37 -30.46
N GLU A 42 -49.33 11.19 -31.58
CA GLU A 42 -49.92 11.18 -32.93
C GLU A 42 -50.91 10.03 -33.11
N LYS A 43 -50.63 8.85 -32.54
CA LYS A 43 -51.55 7.70 -32.55
C LYS A 43 -52.85 8.01 -31.80
N VAL A 44 -52.75 8.63 -30.62
CA VAL A 44 -53.93 9.00 -29.83
C VAL A 44 -54.68 10.16 -30.46
N MET A 45 -53.98 11.17 -30.99
CA MET A 45 -54.60 12.38 -31.55
C MET A 45 -55.13 12.20 -32.98
N GLY A 46 -54.61 11.21 -33.72
CA GLY A 46 -55.11 10.81 -35.03
C GLY A 46 -56.57 10.35 -34.98
N GLU A 47 -56.99 9.68 -33.90
CA GLU A 47 -58.39 9.30 -33.67
C GLU A 47 -59.33 10.52 -33.51
N TYR A 48 -58.77 11.67 -33.12
CA TYR A 48 -59.50 12.92 -32.95
C TYR A 48 -59.31 13.91 -34.12
N GLY A 49 -58.61 13.50 -35.20
CA GLY A 49 -58.39 14.32 -36.39
C GLY A 49 -57.40 15.48 -36.21
N CYS A 50 -56.52 15.41 -35.21
CA CYS A 50 -55.47 16.42 -34.98
C CYS A 50 -54.10 15.87 -35.41
N SER A 51 -53.37 16.62 -36.24
CA SER A 51 -52.00 16.29 -36.66
C SER A 51 -50.99 17.20 -35.96
N ILE A 52 -49.89 16.63 -35.47
CA ILE A 52 -48.87 17.32 -34.68
C ILE A 52 -47.62 17.46 -35.55
N GLU A 53 -47.26 18.69 -35.90
CA GLU A 53 -46.12 18.96 -36.79
C GLU A 53 -44.77 18.93 -36.05
N HIS A 54 -44.71 19.51 -34.84
CA HIS A 54 -43.50 19.54 -34.01
C HIS A 54 -43.81 19.54 -32.51
N ILE A 55 -42.98 18.85 -31.72
CA ILE A 55 -42.94 18.94 -30.26
C ILE A 55 -41.60 19.53 -29.84
N LEU A 56 -41.64 20.59 -29.04
CA LEU A 56 -40.47 21.23 -28.43
C LEU A 56 -40.36 20.78 -26.97
N MET A 57 -39.25 20.12 -26.63
CA MET A 57 -38.92 19.80 -25.25
C MET A 57 -38.24 21.02 -24.62
N VAL A 58 -38.84 21.59 -23.57
CA VAL A 58 -38.35 22.82 -22.91
C VAL A 58 -37.24 22.46 -21.93
N ASP A 59 -37.56 21.78 -20.83
CA ASP A 59 -36.58 21.28 -19.86
C ASP A 59 -37.18 20.15 -19.01
N ILE A 60 -36.35 19.16 -18.65
CA ILE A 60 -36.72 18.09 -17.71
C ILE A 60 -36.24 18.53 -16.32
N ILE A 61 -37.17 18.93 -15.46
CA ILE A 61 -36.87 19.31 -14.07
C ILE A 61 -37.29 18.14 -13.17
N PRO A 62 -36.34 17.32 -12.68
CA PRO A 62 -36.68 16.28 -11.72
C PRO A 62 -37.17 16.90 -10.42
N ASP A 63 -38.01 16.14 -9.71
CA ASP A 63 -38.48 16.54 -8.41
C ASP A 63 -37.32 16.83 -7.45
N THR A 64 -37.56 17.75 -6.53
CA THR A 64 -36.57 18.22 -5.55
C THR A 64 -35.99 17.08 -4.72
N ALA A 65 -36.80 16.07 -4.36
CA ALA A 65 -36.34 14.91 -3.62
C ALA A 65 -35.37 14.04 -4.43
N VAL A 66 -35.67 13.81 -5.72
CA VAL A 66 -34.83 13.01 -6.62
C VAL A 66 -33.49 13.70 -6.87
N ARG A 67 -33.51 15.00 -7.10
CA ARG A 67 -32.28 15.80 -7.30
C ARG A 67 -31.37 15.76 -6.08
N LYS A 68 -31.94 15.84 -4.88
CA LYS A 68 -31.19 15.75 -3.63
C LYS A 68 -30.56 14.36 -3.46
N ALA A 69 -31.35 13.31 -3.64
CA ALA A 69 -30.86 11.93 -3.56
C ALA A 69 -29.76 11.64 -4.58
N MET A 70 -29.92 12.12 -5.82
CA MET A 70 -28.93 11.92 -6.88
C MET A 70 -27.62 12.67 -6.59
N ASN A 71 -27.71 13.90 -6.09
CA ASN A 71 -26.52 14.64 -5.65
C ASN A 71 -25.80 13.97 -4.49
N GLU A 72 -26.54 13.42 -3.52
CA GLU A 72 -25.97 12.66 -2.41
C GLU A 72 -25.29 11.37 -2.88
N ILE A 73 -25.90 10.62 -3.80
CA ILE A 73 -25.30 9.42 -4.39
C ILE A 73 -24.00 9.76 -5.14
N ASN A 74 -24.04 10.79 -5.99
CA ASN A 74 -22.86 11.23 -6.76
C ASN A 74 -21.75 11.74 -5.85
N ALA A 75 -22.11 12.48 -4.79
CA ALA A 75 -21.14 12.93 -3.79
C ALA A 75 -20.53 11.73 -3.03
N ALA A 76 -21.35 10.76 -2.63
CA ALA A 76 -20.89 9.56 -1.95
C ALA A 76 -19.96 8.70 -2.83
N GLN A 77 -20.31 8.49 -4.11
CA GLN A 77 -19.47 7.77 -5.06
C GLN A 77 -18.14 8.49 -5.30
N ARG A 78 -18.16 9.81 -5.48
CA ARG A 78 -16.93 10.61 -5.59
C ARG A 78 -16.07 10.52 -4.33
N LEU A 79 -16.69 10.61 -3.15
CA LEU A 79 -16.00 10.49 -1.88
C LEU A 79 -15.40 9.10 -1.67
N GLN A 80 -16.13 8.05 -2.04
CA GLN A 80 -15.67 6.67 -1.96
C GLN A 80 -14.46 6.46 -2.89
N LEU A 81 -14.54 6.91 -4.13
CA LEU A 81 -13.43 6.80 -5.09
C LEU A 81 -12.19 7.57 -4.59
N ALA A 82 -12.37 8.78 -4.07
CA ALA A 82 -11.29 9.53 -3.44
C ALA A 82 -10.71 8.83 -2.21
N SER A 83 -11.54 8.16 -1.39
CA SER A 83 -11.10 7.45 -0.20
C SER A 83 -10.33 6.18 -0.53
N VAL A 84 -10.78 5.41 -1.52
CA VAL A 84 -10.07 4.24 -2.04
C VAL A 84 -8.71 4.65 -2.58
N SER A 85 -8.68 5.69 -3.42
CA SER A 85 -7.42 6.20 -3.98
C SER A 85 -6.46 6.70 -2.90
N LYS A 86 -6.95 7.39 -1.87
CA LYS A 86 -6.13 7.78 -0.71
C LYS A 86 -5.61 6.59 0.08
N GLY A 87 -6.45 5.59 0.36
CA GLY A 87 -6.05 4.39 1.08
C GLY A 87 -5.00 3.57 0.33
N GLU A 88 -5.13 3.45 -1.00
CA GLU A 88 -4.13 2.81 -1.85
C GLU A 88 -2.81 3.58 -1.85
N ALA A 89 -2.86 4.91 -1.95
CA ALA A 89 -1.67 5.76 -1.88
C ALA A 89 -0.95 5.62 -0.54
N GLU A 90 -1.70 5.60 0.57
CA GLU A 90 -1.14 5.43 1.92
C GLU A 90 -0.51 4.06 2.11
N LYS A 91 -1.14 2.99 1.61
CA LYS A 91 -0.56 1.64 1.61
C LYS A 91 0.77 1.60 0.87
N VAL A 92 0.84 2.19 -0.33
CA VAL A 92 2.07 2.24 -1.12
C VAL A 92 3.16 3.05 -0.41
N LEU A 93 2.81 4.19 0.19
CA LEU A 93 3.76 5.00 0.97
C LEU A 93 4.33 4.23 2.16
N GLN A 94 3.47 3.51 2.90
CA GLN A 94 3.91 2.76 4.07
C GLN A 94 4.84 1.60 3.70
N VAL A 95 4.52 0.86 2.63
CA VAL A 95 5.38 -0.24 2.14
C VAL A 95 6.73 0.31 1.69
N LYS A 96 6.75 1.36 0.87
CA LYS A 96 8.01 1.96 0.41
C LYS A 96 8.85 2.51 1.56
N LYS A 97 8.22 3.08 2.59
CA LYS A 97 8.93 3.54 3.78
C LYS A 97 9.56 2.37 4.54
N ALA A 98 8.82 1.28 4.73
CA ALA A 98 9.33 0.09 5.40
C ALA A 98 10.49 -0.57 4.61
N GLU A 99 10.39 -0.64 3.28
CA GLU A 99 11.47 -1.12 2.41
C GLU A 99 12.72 -0.24 2.52
N ALA A 100 12.55 1.09 2.48
CA ALA A 100 13.66 2.01 2.64
C ALA A 100 14.34 1.90 4.01
N GLU A 101 13.56 1.75 5.09
CA GLU A 101 14.10 1.53 6.44
C GLU A 101 14.87 0.21 6.56
N ALA A 102 14.37 -0.87 5.93
CA ALA A 102 15.06 -2.16 5.89
C ALA A 102 16.38 -2.09 5.13
N GLU A 103 16.40 -1.41 3.98
CA GLU A 103 17.60 -1.23 3.16
C GLU A 103 18.65 -0.37 3.87
N VAL A 104 18.25 0.73 4.51
CA VAL A 104 19.14 1.57 5.32
C VAL A 104 19.75 0.75 6.46
N LYS A 105 18.96 -0.08 7.14
CA LYS A 105 19.45 -0.93 8.23
C LYS A 105 20.46 -1.97 7.72
N TYR A 106 20.19 -2.62 6.59
CA TYR A 106 21.10 -3.59 5.98
C TYR A 106 22.42 -2.95 5.56
N LEU A 107 22.35 -1.82 4.84
CA LEU A 107 23.54 -1.05 4.43
C LEU A 107 24.33 -0.52 5.62
N GLY A 108 23.64 -0.11 6.69
CA GLY A 108 24.27 0.34 7.93
C GLY A 108 25.11 -0.76 8.59
N VAL A 109 24.55 -1.96 8.75
CA VAL A 109 25.26 -3.11 9.32
C VAL A 109 26.43 -3.54 8.43
N ALA A 110 26.22 -3.65 7.11
CA ALA A 110 27.27 -4.05 6.18
C ALA A 110 28.47 -3.08 6.20
N ARG A 111 28.20 -1.77 6.19
CA ARG A 111 29.26 -0.74 6.31
C ARG A 111 30.00 -0.81 7.63
N GLN A 112 29.29 -1.05 8.74
CA GLN A 112 29.91 -1.19 10.05
C GLN A 112 30.82 -2.42 10.10
N THR A 113 30.37 -3.57 9.61
CA THR A 113 31.17 -4.81 9.54
C THR A 113 32.43 -4.62 8.69
N GLN A 114 32.31 -3.93 7.55
CA GLN A 114 33.46 -3.64 6.70
C GLN A 114 34.47 -2.72 7.38
N ALA A 115 34.01 -1.64 8.01
CA ALA A 115 34.88 -0.71 8.74
C ALA A 115 35.60 -1.38 9.92
N ILE A 116 34.93 -2.28 10.65
CA ILE A 116 35.54 -3.07 11.72
C ILE A 116 36.62 -4.01 11.16
N THR A 117 36.31 -4.72 10.07
CA THR A 117 37.25 -5.67 9.45
C THR A 117 38.50 -4.97 8.92
N ASP A 118 38.33 -3.80 8.32
CA ASP A 118 39.45 -3.00 7.80
C ASP A 118 40.29 -2.42 8.93
N GLY A 119 39.67 -1.89 9.99
CA GLY A 119 40.38 -1.42 11.18
C GLY A 119 41.11 -2.55 11.93
N LEU A 120 40.54 -3.76 11.96
CA LEU A 120 41.19 -4.93 12.54
C LEU A 120 42.46 -5.31 11.75
N ARG A 121 42.38 -5.32 10.41
CA ARG A 121 43.53 -5.58 9.54
C ARG A 121 44.64 -4.56 9.75
N GLU A 122 44.29 -3.29 9.82
CA GLU A 122 45.24 -2.19 10.08
C GLU A 122 45.90 -2.34 11.46
N ASN A 123 45.12 -2.67 12.49
CA ASN A 123 45.66 -2.94 13.83
C ASN A 123 46.65 -4.11 13.84
N ILE A 124 46.33 -5.23 13.17
CA ILE A 124 47.23 -6.39 13.09
C ILE A 124 48.56 -6.02 12.40
N LEU A 125 48.50 -5.28 11.29
CA LEU A 125 49.70 -4.82 10.56
C LEU A 125 50.57 -3.88 11.41
N ASN A 126 49.95 -2.92 12.10
CA ASN A 126 50.64 -1.95 12.95
C ASN A 126 51.23 -2.58 14.22
N PHE A 127 50.61 -3.63 14.75
CA PHE A 127 51.11 -4.33 15.94
C PHE A 127 52.24 -5.31 15.59
N SER A 128 52.11 -6.04 14.47
CA SER A 128 53.15 -6.95 13.95
C SER A 128 54.45 -6.23 13.58
N THR A 129 54.42 -4.92 13.33
CA THR A 129 55.62 -4.11 13.04
C THR A 129 56.25 -3.50 14.27
N LYS A 130 55.52 -3.37 15.39
CA LYS A 130 56.00 -2.71 16.62
C LYS A 130 56.47 -3.67 17.71
N VAL A 131 56.09 -4.95 17.66
CA VAL A 131 56.42 -5.93 18.71
C VAL A 131 56.88 -7.24 18.05
N GLU A 132 58.16 -7.57 18.17
CA GLU A 132 58.70 -8.84 17.68
C GLU A 132 58.23 -9.99 18.57
N GLY A 133 57.52 -10.97 17.98
CA GLY A 133 57.26 -12.28 18.60
C GLY A 133 55.79 -12.59 18.95
N THR A 134 54.84 -11.68 18.74
CA THR A 134 53.42 -11.98 19.02
C THR A 134 52.75 -12.60 17.79
N SER A 135 52.13 -13.77 17.97
CA SER A 135 51.42 -14.46 16.88
C SER A 135 50.12 -13.71 16.56
N ALA A 136 49.73 -13.65 15.28
CA ALA A 136 48.41 -13.12 14.87
C ALA A 136 47.24 -13.76 15.65
N THR A 137 47.43 -14.99 16.12
CA THR A 137 46.47 -15.71 16.97
C THR A 137 46.30 -15.09 18.35
N GLU A 138 47.37 -14.63 19.01
CA GLU A 138 47.29 -14.03 20.35
C GLU A 138 46.61 -12.65 20.32
N VAL A 139 46.82 -11.90 19.24
CA VAL A 139 46.14 -10.63 18.99
C VAL A 139 44.64 -10.84 18.76
N MET A 140 44.29 -11.91 18.04
CA MET A 140 42.90 -12.30 17.82
C MET A 140 42.22 -12.75 19.11
N ASP A 141 42.93 -13.51 19.96
CA ASP A 141 42.43 -13.92 21.28
C ASP A 141 42.18 -12.72 22.20
N LEU A 142 43.09 -11.74 22.23
CA LEU A 142 42.91 -10.50 23.01
C LEU A 142 41.72 -9.67 22.53
N ILE A 143 41.53 -9.57 21.21
CA ILE A 143 40.39 -8.85 20.62
C ILE A 143 39.08 -9.59 20.90
N MET A 144 39.06 -10.92 20.86
CA MET A 144 37.89 -11.73 21.18
C MET A 144 37.49 -11.57 22.66
N VAL A 145 38.46 -11.52 23.58
CA VAL A 145 38.22 -11.23 25.00
C VAL A 145 37.70 -9.80 25.19
N THR A 146 38.23 -8.83 24.45
CA THR A 146 37.75 -7.43 24.50
C THR A 146 36.30 -7.32 24.01
N HIS A 147 35.98 -7.95 22.88
CA HIS A 147 34.63 -7.98 22.32
C HIS A 147 33.64 -8.70 23.26
N TYR A 148 34.09 -9.75 23.95
CA TYR A 148 33.30 -10.42 24.98
C TYR A 148 32.95 -9.46 26.14
N PHE A 149 33.87 -8.64 26.61
CA PHE A 149 33.58 -7.66 27.66
C PHE A 149 32.71 -6.49 27.16
N ASP A 150 32.94 -6.00 25.95
CA ASP A 150 32.12 -4.94 25.35
C ASP A 150 30.67 -5.38 25.15
N THR A 151 30.46 -6.61 24.68
CA THR A 151 29.10 -7.18 24.52
C THR A 151 28.40 -7.37 25.86
N ILE A 152 29.12 -7.78 26.91
CA ILE A 152 28.58 -7.83 28.28
C ILE A 152 28.21 -6.43 28.78
N TRP A 153 29.05 -5.42 28.50
CA TRP A 153 28.80 -4.04 28.90
C TRP A 153 27.58 -3.44 28.19
N ASP A 154 27.46 -3.61 26.88
CA ASP A 154 26.33 -3.13 26.08
C ASP A 154 25.02 -3.84 26.46
N LEU A 155 25.08 -5.16 26.68
CA LEU A 155 23.97 -5.97 27.19
C LEU A 155 23.54 -5.51 28.60
N GLY A 156 24.49 -5.13 29.46
CA GLY A 156 24.21 -4.57 30.79
C GLY A 156 23.57 -3.18 30.75
N ASN A 157 23.93 -2.35 29.77
CA ASN A 157 23.35 -1.03 29.56
C ASN A 157 22.00 -1.06 28.84
N ALA A 158 21.71 -2.12 28.07
CA ALA A 158 20.40 -2.38 27.49
C ALA A 158 19.40 -2.84 28.59
N SER A 159 19.00 -1.87 29.41
CA SER A 159 18.24 -1.94 30.68
C SER A 159 16.86 -2.66 30.65
N LYS A 160 16.49 -3.46 29.65
CA LYS A 160 15.13 -4.03 29.54
C LYS A 160 15.14 -5.53 29.24
N ASN A 161 15.17 -6.34 30.31
CA ASN A 161 14.71 -7.74 30.38
C ASN A 161 15.61 -8.91 29.93
N THR A 162 16.94 -8.79 29.86
CA THR A 162 17.78 -9.98 29.56
C THR A 162 18.57 -10.45 30.79
N THR A 163 18.00 -11.41 31.54
CA THR A 163 18.79 -12.17 32.54
C THR A 163 19.62 -13.21 31.78
N VAL A 164 20.89 -12.91 31.49
CA VAL A 164 21.82 -13.85 30.84
C VAL A 164 22.66 -14.56 31.89
N PHE A 165 22.54 -15.89 31.96
CA PHE A 165 23.41 -16.73 32.78
C PHE A 165 24.73 -16.96 32.04
N ILE A 166 25.79 -16.32 32.52
CA ILE A 166 27.14 -16.47 31.98
C ILE A 166 27.86 -17.56 32.80
N PRO A 167 28.20 -18.73 32.21
CA PRO A 167 29.01 -19.73 32.89
C PRO A 167 30.42 -19.18 33.09
N HIS A 168 30.78 -18.88 34.34
CA HIS A 168 32.08 -18.33 34.73
C HIS A 168 33.00 -19.48 35.15
N GLY A 169 33.69 -20.08 34.17
CA GLY A 169 34.72 -21.09 34.40
C GLY A 169 35.89 -20.87 33.45
N PRO A 170 37.16 -20.94 33.90
CA PRO A 170 38.33 -20.74 33.03
C PRO A 170 38.39 -21.66 31.80
N GLY A 171 37.74 -22.84 31.86
CA GLY A 171 37.63 -23.77 30.73
C GLY A 171 36.52 -23.43 29.72
N HIS A 172 35.49 -22.68 30.13
CA HIS A 172 34.32 -22.41 29.28
C HIS A 172 34.63 -21.48 28.11
N VAL A 173 35.58 -20.54 28.26
CA VAL A 173 35.97 -19.65 27.16
C VAL A 173 36.63 -20.43 26.02
N ARG A 174 37.43 -21.45 26.35
CA ARG A 174 38.02 -22.35 25.36
C ARG A 174 36.95 -23.20 24.70
N ASP A 175 36.03 -23.76 25.48
CA ASP A 175 34.93 -24.57 24.94
C ASP A 175 34.00 -23.77 24.03
N ILE A 176 33.71 -22.50 24.36
CA ILE A 176 32.95 -21.58 23.50
C ILE A 176 33.73 -21.27 22.22
N SER A 177 35.03 -21.02 22.32
CA SER A 177 35.88 -20.75 21.15
C SER A 177 35.96 -21.95 20.21
N ASP A 178 36.08 -23.16 20.76
CA ASP A 178 36.09 -24.41 20.00
C ASP A 178 34.71 -24.69 19.35
N GLN A 179 33.61 -24.42 20.05
CA GLN A 179 32.25 -24.54 19.49
C GLN A 179 31.99 -23.53 18.36
N ILE A 180 32.42 -22.28 18.50
CA ILE A 180 32.28 -21.26 17.44
C ILE A 180 33.11 -21.65 16.21
N ARG A 181 34.36 -22.13 16.40
CA ARG A 181 35.19 -22.62 15.30
C ARG A 181 34.57 -23.79 14.56
N ASN A 182 34.08 -24.79 15.29
CA ASN A 182 33.45 -25.97 14.71
C ASN A 182 32.15 -25.60 13.99
N GLY A 183 31.33 -24.72 14.56
CA GLY A 183 30.09 -24.24 13.92
C GLY A 183 30.35 -23.44 12.63
N LEU A 184 31.40 -22.62 12.58
CA LEU A 184 31.81 -21.91 11.36
C LEU A 184 32.36 -22.85 10.29
N LEU A 185 33.14 -23.86 10.68
CA LEU A 185 33.62 -24.91 9.76
C LEU A 185 32.44 -25.72 9.19
N GLU A 186 31.50 -26.13 10.03
CA GLU A 186 30.30 -26.87 9.62
C GLU A 186 29.38 -26.04 8.71
N ALA A 187 29.19 -24.75 9.02
CA ALA A 187 28.45 -23.83 8.15
C ALA A 187 29.15 -23.65 6.79
N SER A 188 30.48 -23.57 6.76
CA SER A 188 31.25 -23.48 5.51
C SER A 188 31.17 -24.76 4.67
N CYS A 189 31.14 -25.93 5.30
CA CYS A 189 30.94 -27.22 4.64
C CYS A 189 29.51 -27.38 4.11
N ALA A 190 28.49 -26.95 4.88
CA ALA A 190 27.10 -26.98 4.44
C ALA A 190 26.85 -26.09 3.22
N ASN A 191 27.56 -24.96 3.13
CA ASN A 191 27.45 -24.04 2.00
C ASN A 191 28.14 -24.56 0.72
N LEU A 192 29.03 -25.56 0.82
CA LEU A 192 29.65 -26.23 -0.33
C LEU A 192 28.81 -27.40 -0.86
N VAL A 193 27.94 -28.00 -0.04
CA VAL A 193 27.05 -29.11 -0.44
C VAL A 193 25.77 -28.60 -1.14
N ASN A 194 25.41 -27.33 -0.96
CA ASN A 194 24.18 -26.74 -1.49
C ASN A 194 24.35 -26.07 -2.88
N VAL A 195 25.46 -26.34 -3.58
CA VAL A 195 25.81 -25.76 -4.88
C VAL A 195 25.76 -26.80 -6.02
N ASP A 196 25.37 -28.06 -5.75
CA ASP A 196 25.08 -29.08 -6.77
C ASP A 196 23.56 -29.28 -6.97
#